data_AF-A0A2P8IJH2-F1
#
_entry.id   AF-A0A2P8IJH2-F1
#
_cell.length_a   1.000
_cell.length_b   1.000
_cell.length_c   1.000
_cell.angle_alpha   90.00
_cell.angle_beta   90.00
_cell.angle_gamma   90.00
#
_symmetry.space_group_name_H-M   'P 1'
#
loop_
_entity.id
_entity.type
_entity.pdbx_description
1 polymer ?
#
loop_
_entity_poly.entity_id
_entity_poly.type
_entity_poly.pdbx_seq_one_letter_code
_entity_poly.pdbx_strand_id
1 'polypeptide(L)'
;MTHPHPGQQPGPQQYPCRPHPGQPPYQGQQPHPGQPYPGQPYPGQPYPGQPPVGYPGGPQAHPGGPKPPSKAFAVVSALLFLPNVILLYVVSMPFVADGRPSPHFWVSLIGVPLSEEVTGNVDFAVSVSLTVASVVLVLAVLLACRVPGVRWALLGIALVAVANYVYVVIDILANIPGEFVVLPAIALLLWLVSGLVAALPPVGRAMRGAKPRTPGHQVAGPPPPQGQWG
;
A
#
# COMPACT_ATOMS: atom_id res chain seq x y z
N MET A 1 20.53 21.71 46.81
CA MET A 1 20.60 22.40 45.50
C MET A 1 19.49 21.85 44.64
N THR A 2 18.37 22.56 44.61
CA THR A 2 17.12 22.20 43.95
C THR A 2 17.01 23.00 42.66
N HIS A 3 17.11 22.34 41.51
CA HIS A 3 16.82 22.97 40.21
C HIS A 3 15.31 22.88 39.93
N PRO A 4 14.61 24.00 39.73
CA PRO A 4 13.27 23.98 39.14
C PRO A 4 13.43 23.75 37.62
N HIS A 5 12.81 22.69 37.09
CA HIS A 5 12.77 22.45 35.65
C HIS A 5 11.59 23.23 35.03
N PRO A 6 11.82 23.99 33.94
CA PRO A 6 10.83 24.84 33.30
C PRO A 6 9.70 24.03 32.65
N GLY A 7 8.50 24.62 32.71
CA GLY A 7 7.24 24.02 32.31
C GLY A 7 7.12 23.66 30.82
N GLN A 8 6.14 22.80 30.58
CA GLN A 8 5.68 22.30 29.29
C GLN A 8 5.26 23.42 28.33
N GLN A 9 5.60 23.29 27.04
CA GLN A 9 4.87 23.96 25.97
C GLN A 9 3.95 22.95 25.28
N PRO A 10 2.61 23.02 25.50
CA PRO A 10 1.64 22.32 24.68
C PRO A 10 1.77 22.80 23.23
N GLY A 11 1.99 21.87 22.30
CA GLY A 11 1.99 22.17 20.87
C GLY A 11 0.66 22.78 20.43
N PRO A 12 0.64 23.57 19.35
CA PRO A 12 -0.57 24.23 18.87
C PRO A 12 -1.64 23.19 18.53
N GLN A 13 -2.71 23.20 19.31
CA GLN A 13 -3.96 22.53 19.00
C GLN A 13 -4.45 23.01 17.64
N GLN A 14 -4.48 22.10 16.67
CA GLN A 14 -5.11 22.33 15.38
C GLN A 14 -6.62 22.42 15.60
N TYR A 15 -7.15 23.64 15.58
CA TYR A 15 -8.58 23.87 15.56
C TYR A 15 -9.19 23.31 14.27
N PRO A 16 -10.28 22.53 14.34
CA PRO A 16 -11.11 22.25 13.19
C PRO A 16 -11.74 23.57 12.75
N CYS A 17 -11.44 24.03 11.53
CA CYS A 17 -12.15 25.13 10.91
C CYS A 17 -13.63 24.75 10.77
N ARG A 18 -14.44 25.24 11.70
CA ARG A 18 -15.90 25.22 11.61
C ARG A 18 -16.28 26.20 10.49
N PRO A 19 -17.04 25.80 9.46
CA PRO A 19 -17.47 26.71 8.41
C PRO A 19 -18.29 27.84 9.02
N HIS A 20 -17.89 29.09 8.77
CA HIS A 20 -18.61 30.28 9.20
C HIS A 20 -19.93 30.38 8.40
N PRO A 21 -21.10 30.41 9.06
CA PRO A 21 -22.37 30.69 8.40
C PRO A 21 -22.45 32.19 8.12
N GLY A 22 -22.47 32.59 6.85
CA GLY A 22 -22.69 33.98 6.46
C GLY A 22 -21.94 34.49 5.23
N GLN A 23 -21.09 33.69 4.59
CA GLN A 23 -20.49 34.14 3.32
C GLN A 23 -21.51 34.01 2.17
N PRO A 24 -21.84 35.11 1.46
CA PRO A 24 -22.71 35.05 0.30
C PRO A 24 -22.08 34.19 -0.80
N PRO A 25 -22.90 33.51 -1.63
CA PRO A 25 -22.40 32.72 -2.75
C PRO A 25 -21.68 33.67 -3.72
N TYR A 26 -20.37 33.48 -3.88
CA TYR A 26 -19.64 34.08 -4.98
C TYR A 26 -20.21 33.51 -6.28
N GLN A 27 -21.16 34.24 -6.87
CA GLN A 27 -21.62 34.03 -8.23
C GLN A 27 -20.46 34.24 -9.20
N GLY A 28 -20.39 33.37 -10.20
CA GLY A 28 -19.26 33.21 -11.10
C GLY A 28 -18.78 34.52 -11.73
N GLN A 29 -17.50 34.81 -11.54
CA GLN A 29 -16.79 35.73 -12.42
C GLN A 29 -16.32 34.97 -13.66
N GLN A 30 -16.83 35.42 -14.80
CA GLN A 30 -16.42 35.04 -16.14
C GLN A 30 -14.89 35.14 -16.30
N PRO A 31 -14.25 34.17 -16.97
CA PRO A 31 -12.86 34.29 -17.36
C PRO A 31 -12.76 35.35 -18.48
N HIS A 32 -12.25 36.53 -18.14
CA HIS A 32 -11.81 37.49 -19.15
C HIS A 32 -10.50 36.97 -19.77
N PRO A 33 -10.39 36.87 -21.10
CA PRO A 33 -9.11 36.63 -21.76
C PRO A 33 -8.26 37.90 -21.61
N GLY A 34 -7.34 37.89 -20.65
CA GLY A 34 -6.40 38.98 -20.45
C GLY A 34 -5.48 39.13 -21.67
N GLN A 35 -5.51 40.31 -22.29
CA GLN A 35 -4.52 40.69 -23.28
C GLN A 35 -3.12 40.76 -22.64
N PRO A 36 -2.07 40.29 -23.33
CA PRO A 36 -0.70 40.38 -22.83
C PRO A 36 -0.24 41.84 -22.80
N TYR A 37 0.09 42.33 -21.61
CA TYR A 37 0.71 43.64 -21.41
C TYR A 37 2.14 43.63 -22.02
N PRO A 38 2.51 44.59 -22.88
CA PRO A 38 3.86 44.69 -23.41
C PRO A 38 4.80 45.18 -22.30
N GLY A 39 5.75 44.34 -21.90
CA GLY A 39 6.84 44.72 -20.98
C GLY A 39 7.05 43.84 -19.75
N GLN A 40 6.23 42.79 -19.54
CA GLN A 40 6.52 41.86 -18.44
C GLN A 40 7.56 40.80 -18.85
N PRO A 41 8.68 40.67 -18.10
CA PRO A 41 9.65 39.60 -18.31
C PRO A 41 8.97 38.25 -18.09
N TYR A 42 9.08 37.36 -19.08
CA TYR A 42 8.63 35.98 -18.98
C TYR A 42 9.31 35.28 -17.79
N PRO A 43 8.58 34.78 -16.77
CA PRO A 43 9.17 33.98 -15.72
C PRO A 43 9.40 32.57 -16.27
N GLY A 44 10.63 32.26 -16.68
CA GLY A 44 10.99 30.88 -17.00
C GLY A 44 12.10 30.62 -18.01
N GLN A 45 12.73 31.62 -18.62
CA GLN A 45 13.91 31.37 -19.46
C GLN A 45 15.21 31.63 -18.68
N PRO A 46 15.98 30.58 -18.35
CA PRO A 46 17.34 30.76 -17.87
C PRO A 46 18.19 31.32 -19.02
N TYR A 47 18.71 32.53 -18.81
CA TYR A 47 19.63 33.18 -19.74
C TYR A 47 20.94 32.36 -19.81
N PRO A 48 21.47 32.03 -21.00
CA PRO A 48 22.72 31.31 -21.13
C PRO A 48 23.88 32.23 -20.70
N GLY A 49 24.60 31.85 -19.64
CA GLY A 49 25.88 32.49 -19.26
C GLY A 49 25.95 33.15 -17.88
N GLN A 50 24.88 33.14 -17.08
CA GLN A 50 24.95 33.70 -15.73
C GLN A 50 25.43 32.65 -14.70
N PRO A 51 26.56 32.87 -13.99
CA PRO A 51 26.91 32.06 -12.83
C PRO A 51 25.81 32.22 -11.76
N PRO A 52 25.43 31.15 -11.03
CA PRO A 52 24.36 31.21 -10.07
C PRO A 52 24.76 32.12 -8.91
N VAL A 53 24.29 33.37 -8.94
CA VAL A 53 24.43 34.31 -7.85
C VAL A 53 23.48 33.83 -6.75
N GLY A 54 24.05 33.15 -5.75
CA GLY A 54 23.34 32.70 -4.57
C GLY A 54 22.82 33.90 -3.79
N TYR A 55 21.54 34.23 -3.97
CA TYR A 55 20.85 35.17 -3.10
C TYR A 55 20.69 34.56 -1.70
N PRO A 56 21.22 35.20 -0.64
CA PRO A 56 20.97 34.79 0.73
C PRO A 56 19.52 35.15 1.07
N GLY A 57 18.60 34.19 0.95
CA GLY A 57 17.18 34.38 1.26
C GLY A 57 16.20 33.75 0.26
N GLY A 58 16.67 33.26 -0.88
CA GLY A 58 15.83 32.44 -1.76
C GLY A 58 15.52 31.09 -1.10
N PRO A 59 14.31 30.52 -1.26
CA PRO A 59 13.98 29.21 -0.71
C PRO A 59 14.99 28.20 -1.27
N GLN A 60 15.91 27.75 -0.41
CA GLN A 60 16.87 26.71 -0.73
C GLN A 60 16.11 25.56 -1.37
N ALA A 61 16.38 25.31 -2.65
CA ALA A 61 16.05 24.07 -3.31
C ALA A 61 16.82 22.98 -2.55
N HIS A 62 16.21 22.46 -1.48
CA HIS A 62 16.82 21.46 -0.63
C HIS A 62 17.13 20.25 -1.52
N PRO A 63 18.42 19.88 -1.69
CA PRO A 63 18.81 18.66 -2.39
C PRO A 63 18.50 17.47 -1.45
N GLY A 64 17.21 17.18 -1.32
CA GLY A 64 16.67 16.26 -0.32
C GLY A 64 15.16 16.08 -0.43
N GLY A 65 14.56 16.49 -1.55
CA GLY A 65 13.16 16.21 -1.83
C GLY A 65 12.88 14.71 -1.68
N PRO A 66 11.73 14.31 -1.09
CA PRO A 66 11.39 12.91 -0.91
C PRO A 66 11.48 12.17 -2.25
N LYS A 67 12.37 11.18 -2.34
CA LYS A 67 12.52 10.37 -3.56
C LYS A 67 11.17 9.71 -3.88
N PRO A 68 10.74 9.71 -5.15
CA PRO A 68 9.50 9.04 -5.53
C PRO A 68 9.58 7.56 -5.15
N PRO A 69 8.49 6.97 -4.61
CA PRO A 69 8.51 5.59 -4.15
C PRO A 69 8.78 4.63 -5.33
N SER A 70 9.78 3.76 -5.16
CA SER A 70 10.20 2.82 -6.18
C SER A 70 9.08 1.85 -6.60
N LYS A 71 8.97 1.59 -7.90
CA LYS A 71 8.05 0.58 -8.45
C LYS A 71 8.38 -0.84 -8.00
N ALA A 72 9.63 -1.08 -7.59
CA ALA A 72 10.12 -2.40 -7.20
C ALA A 72 9.32 -3.03 -6.05
N PHE A 73 8.90 -2.25 -5.05
CA PHE A 73 8.24 -2.81 -3.86
C PHE A 73 6.88 -3.47 -4.15
N ALA A 74 6.10 -2.93 -5.09
CA ALA A 74 4.81 -3.53 -5.45
C ALA A 74 5.01 -4.88 -6.19
N VAL A 75 5.99 -4.92 -7.10
CA VAL A 75 6.32 -6.13 -7.86
C VAL A 75 6.90 -7.20 -6.94
N VAL A 76 7.83 -6.84 -6.05
CA VAL A 76 8.39 -7.75 -5.05
C VAL A 76 7.29 -8.33 -4.15
N SER A 77 6.36 -7.50 -3.68
CA SER A 77 5.23 -7.98 -2.89
C SER A 77 4.33 -8.95 -3.66
N ALA A 78 4.08 -8.70 -4.95
CA ALA A 78 3.28 -9.60 -5.78
C ALA A 78 4.00 -10.94 -6.03
N LEU A 79 5.31 -10.89 -6.28
CA LEU A 79 6.13 -12.09 -6.51
C LEU A 79 6.20 -13.00 -5.27
N LEU A 80 6.09 -12.46 -4.06
CA LEU A 80 6.05 -13.26 -2.83
C LEU A 80 4.79 -14.12 -2.70
N PHE A 81 3.71 -13.82 -3.42
CA PHE A 81 2.53 -14.70 -3.47
C PHE A 81 2.68 -15.85 -4.47
N LEU A 82 3.63 -15.76 -5.40
CA LEU A 82 3.81 -16.77 -6.44
C LEU A 82 4.13 -18.17 -5.89
N PRO A 83 5.02 -18.32 -4.88
CA PRO A 83 5.25 -19.62 -4.24
C PRO A 83 4.00 -20.21 -3.60
N ASN A 84 3.11 -19.39 -3.03
CA ASN A 84 1.85 -19.85 -2.44
C ASN A 84 0.91 -20.40 -3.53
N VAL A 85 0.78 -19.68 -4.65
CA VAL A 85 -0.03 -20.11 -5.80
C VAL A 85 0.50 -21.41 -6.39
N ILE A 86 1.82 -21.50 -6.61
CA ILE A 86 2.47 -22.71 -7.12
C ILE A 86 2.23 -23.87 -6.16
N LEU A 87 2.43 -23.67 -4.86
CA LEU A 87 2.21 -24.71 -3.86
C LEU A 87 0.78 -25.22 -3.91
N LEU A 88 -0.23 -24.33 -3.96
CA LEU A 88 -1.64 -24.73 -4.04
C LEU A 88 -1.94 -25.55 -5.29
N TYR A 89 -1.40 -25.17 -6.45
CA TYR A 89 -1.56 -25.98 -7.66
C TYR A 89 -0.85 -27.34 -7.54
N VAL A 90 0.37 -27.37 -7.00
CA VAL A 90 1.14 -28.61 -6.82
C VAL A 90 0.43 -29.59 -5.89
N VAL A 91 -0.14 -29.11 -4.78
CA VAL A 91 -0.87 -29.99 -3.85
C VAL A 91 -2.23 -30.42 -4.40
N SER A 92 -2.86 -29.62 -5.26
CA SER A 92 -4.20 -29.91 -5.81
C SER A 92 -4.17 -30.79 -7.07
N MET A 93 -3.17 -30.63 -7.94
CA MET A 93 -3.09 -31.34 -9.23
C MET A 93 -3.14 -32.87 -9.14
N PRO A 94 -2.51 -33.54 -8.14
CA PRO A 94 -2.59 -34.99 -8.00
C PRO A 94 -4.02 -35.53 -7.84
N PHE A 95 -4.93 -34.73 -7.27
CA PHE A 95 -6.34 -35.09 -7.10
C PHE A 95 -7.14 -34.97 -8.40
N VAL A 96 -6.75 -34.04 -9.27
CA VAL A 96 -7.41 -33.82 -10.57
C VAL A 96 -7.00 -34.88 -11.59
N ALA A 97 -5.78 -35.40 -11.48
CA ALA A 97 -5.20 -36.32 -12.46
C ALA A 97 -5.45 -37.81 -12.18
N ASP A 98 -6.53 -38.15 -11.45
CA ASP A 98 -6.87 -39.52 -11.00
C ASP A 98 -5.78 -40.22 -10.16
N GLY A 99 -4.80 -39.46 -9.66
CA GLY A 99 -3.74 -40.00 -8.81
C GLY A 99 -4.30 -40.43 -7.46
N ARG A 100 -3.71 -41.46 -6.83
CA ARG A 100 -3.81 -41.64 -5.37
C ARG A 100 -2.80 -40.69 -4.74
N PRO A 101 -3.20 -39.49 -4.29
CA PRO A 101 -2.26 -38.52 -3.78
C PRO A 101 -1.62 -39.05 -2.49
N SER A 102 -0.37 -38.64 -2.24
CA SER A 102 0.25 -38.92 -0.95
C SER A 102 -0.55 -38.22 0.16
N PRO A 103 -0.65 -38.81 1.37
CA PRO A 103 -1.34 -38.18 2.49
C PRO A 103 -0.78 -36.81 2.85
N HIS A 104 0.51 -36.55 2.56
CA HIS A 104 1.14 -35.24 2.74
C HIS A 104 0.47 -34.13 1.92
N PHE A 105 0.03 -34.43 0.69
CA PHE A 105 -0.70 -33.46 -0.14
C PHE A 105 -2.10 -33.19 0.40
N TRP A 106 -2.76 -34.24 0.92
CA TRP A 106 -4.09 -34.13 1.48
C TRP A 106 -4.16 -33.14 2.63
N VAL A 107 -3.30 -33.30 3.65
CA VAL A 107 -3.28 -32.39 4.81
C VAL A 107 -2.87 -30.95 4.47
N SER A 108 -2.36 -30.69 3.27
CA SER A 108 -1.87 -29.37 2.86
C SER A 108 -2.89 -28.56 2.05
N LEU A 109 -4.03 -29.16 1.69
CA LEU A 109 -5.10 -28.47 0.99
C LEU A 109 -5.77 -27.43 1.91
N ILE A 110 -6.21 -26.32 1.32
CA ILE A 110 -7.01 -25.31 2.04
C ILE A 110 -8.43 -25.86 2.22
N GLY A 111 -8.97 -25.76 3.43
CA GLY A 111 -10.35 -26.12 3.71
C GLY A 111 -10.59 -27.61 4.01
N VAL A 112 -9.55 -28.41 4.23
CA VAL A 112 -9.70 -29.82 4.65
C VAL A 112 -10.58 -29.96 5.90
N PRO A 113 -10.34 -29.21 7.00
CA PRO A 113 -11.20 -29.31 8.18
C PRO A 113 -12.67 -29.01 7.89
N LEU A 114 -12.91 -28.01 7.04
CA LEU A 114 -14.25 -27.60 6.63
C LEU A 114 -14.90 -28.62 5.69
N SER A 115 -14.11 -29.32 4.87
CA SER A 115 -14.64 -30.28 3.90
C SER A 115 -15.26 -31.49 4.59
N GLU A 116 -14.65 -31.98 5.67
CA GLU A 116 -15.21 -33.10 6.44
C GLU A 116 -16.52 -32.72 7.12
N GLU A 117 -16.60 -31.50 7.66
CA GLU A 117 -17.80 -31.01 8.37
C GLU A 117 -18.94 -30.61 7.43
N VAL A 118 -18.63 -29.99 6.29
CA VAL A 118 -19.64 -29.37 5.41
C VAL A 118 -20.13 -30.35 4.33
N THR A 119 -19.22 -31.05 3.66
CA THR A 119 -19.55 -31.85 2.47
C THR A 119 -19.23 -33.34 2.62
N GLY A 120 -18.36 -33.72 3.55
CA GLY A 120 -17.80 -35.06 3.65
C GLY A 120 -16.98 -35.49 2.42
N ASN A 121 -16.59 -34.54 1.56
CA ASN A 121 -15.89 -34.84 0.31
C ASN A 121 -14.66 -33.93 0.11
N VAL A 122 -13.51 -34.56 -0.13
CA VAL A 122 -12.22 -33.92 -0.44
C VAL A 122 -12.25 -33.07 -1.71
N ASP A 123 -13.10 -33.39 -2.68
CA ASP A 123 -13.23 -32.62 -3.93
C ASP A 123 -13.58 -31.15 -3.64
N PHE A 124 -14.30 -30.90 -2.54
CA PHE A 124 -14.57 -29.56 -2.07
C PHE A 124 -13.29 -28.81 -1.70
N ALA A 125 -12.41 -29.40 -0.87
CA ALA A 125 -11.14 -28.80 -0.49
C ALA A 125 -10.22 -28.56 -1.70
N VAL A 126 -10.20 -29.48 -2.66
CA VAL A 126 -9.46 -29.32 -3.93
C VAL A 126 -10.00 -28.14 -4.71
N SER A 127 -11.32 -28.04 -4.89
CA SER A 127 -11.95 -26.95 -5.64
C SER A 127 -11.72 -25.58 -4.99
N VAL A 128 -11.79 -25.50 -3.65
CA VAL A 128 -11.49 -24.30 -2.87
C VAL A 128 -10.03 -23.91 -3.04
N SER A 129 -9.10 -24.87 -2.94
CA SER A 129 -7.67 -24.63 -3.09
C SER A 129 -7.32 -24.08 -4.49
N LEU A 130 -7.87 -24.67 -5.55
CA LEU A 130 -7.69 -24.20 -6.93
C LEU A 130 -8.30 -22.81 -7.16
N THR A 131 -9.47 -22.56 -6.58
CA THR A 131 -10.15 -21.25 -6.65
C THR A 131 -9.32 -20.19 -5.94
N VAL A 132 -8.84 -20.45 -4.72
CA VAL A 132 -7.99 -19.53 -3.97
C VAL A 132 -6.68 -19.27 -4.73
N ALA A 133 -6.03 -20.30 -5.28
CA ALA A 133 -4.82 -20.15 -6.09
C ALA A 133 -5.05 -19.22 -7.28
N SER A 134 -6.16 -19.41 -8.01
CA SER A 134 -6.53 -18.61 -9.17
C SER A 134 -6.84 -17.15 -8.79
N VAL A 135 -7.63 -16.94 -7.74
CA VAL A 135 -7.97 -15.60 -7.24
C VAL A 135 -6.72 -14.87 -6.78
N VAL A 136 -5.84 -15.52 -6.02
CA VAL A 136 -4.59 -14.93 -5.53
C VAL A 136 -3.65 -14.60 -6.68
N LEU A 137 -3.57 -15.45 -7.71
CA LEU A 137 -2.78 -15.16 -8.91
C LEU A 137 -3.28 -13.90 -9.63
N VAL A 138 -4.59 -13.79 -9.86
CA VAL A 138 -5.19 -12.60 -10.47
C VAL A 138 -4.95 -11.35 -9.61
N LEU A 139 -5.19 -11.44 -8.30
CA LEU A 139 -4.94 -10.33 -7.38
C LEU A 139 -3.45 -9.95 -7.30
N ALA A 140 -2.53 -10.91 -7.38
CA ALA A 140 -1.09 -10.64 -7.43
C ALA A 140 -0.70 -9.87 -8.70
N VAL A 141 -1.26 -10.25 -9.86
CA VAL A 141 -1.08 -9.50 -11.12
C VAL A 141 -1.67 -8.09 -10.99
N LEU A 142 -2.88 -7.95 -10.45
CA LEU A 142 -3.50 -6.64 -10.22
C LEU A 142 -2.72 -5.78 -9.23
N LEU A 143 -2.08 -6.39 -8.22
CA LEU A 143 -1.19 -5.72 -7.28
C LEU A 143 0.06 -5.20 -8.00
N ALA A 144 0.65 -5.99 -8.91
CA ALA A 144 1.75 -5.55 -9.76
C ALA A 144 1.34 -4.38 -10.67
N CYS A 145 0.08 -4.38 -11.15
CA CYS A 145 -0.55 -3.26 -11.87
C CYS A 145 -0.95 -2.07 -10.98
N ARG A 146 -0.74 -2.15 -9.66
CA ARG A 146 -1.01 -1.09 -8.66
C ARG A 146 -2.49 -0.72 -8.49
N VAL A 147 -3.41 -1.67 -8.67
CA VAL A 147 -4.84 -1.42 -8.44
C VAL A 147 -5.11 -1.16 -6.95
N PRO A 148 -5.70 -0.01 -6.58
CA PRO A 148 -5.99 0.31 -5.18
C PRO A 148 -6.96 -0.70 -4.57
N GLY A 149 -6.81 -0.99 -3.28
CA GLY A 149 -7.68 -1.94 -2.57
C GLY A 149 -7.29 -3.41 -2.69
N VAL A 150 -6.67 -3.84 -3.80
CA VAL A 150 -6.23 -5.23 -4.02
C VAL A 150 -5.30 -5.74 -2.92
N ARG A 151 -4.45 -4.85 -2.39
CA ARG A 151 -3.59 -5.13 -1.25
C ARG A 151 -4.36 -5.64 -0.03
N TRP A 152 -5.50 -5.03 0.28
CA TRP A 152 -6.31 -5.42 1.46
C TRP A 152 -7.01 -6.75 1.23
N ALA A 153 -7.44 -7.03 -0.01
CA ALA A 153 -7.98 -8.33 -0.38
C ALA A 153 -6.93 -9.44 -0.21
N LEU A 154 -5.72 -9.25 -0.74
CA LEU A 154 -4.61 -10.21 -0.56
C LEU A 154 -4.24 -10.41 0.92
N LEU A 155 -4.22 -9.34 1.71
CA LEU A 155 -3.97 -9.43 3.15
C LEU A 155 -5.06 -10.22 3.87
N GLY A 156 -6.32 -9.99 3.52
CA GLY A 156 -7.46 -10.74 4.07
C GLY A 156 -7.37 -12.22 3.75
N ILE A 157 -7.11 -12.57 2.47
CA ILE A 157 -6.94 -13.97 2.04
C ILE A 157 -5.74 -14.61 2.76
N ALA A 158 -4.61 -13.90 2.86
CA ALA A 158 -3.43 -14.41 3.55
C ALA A 158 -3.69 -14.67 5.03
N LEU A 159 -4.44 -13.80 5.71
CA LEU A 159 -4.81 -13.98 7.11
C LEU A 159 -5.70 -15.21 7.30
N VAL A 160 -6.71 -15.39 6.43
CA VAL A 160 -7.57 -16.58 6.45
C VAL A 160 -6.77 -17.85 6.19
N ALA A 161 -5.87 -17.84 5.21
CA ALA A 161 -4.99 -18.97 4.92
C ALA A 161 -4.06 -19.30 6.11
N VAL A 162 -3.46 -18.30 6.75
CA VAL A 162 -2.63 -18.49 7.96
C VAL A 162 -3.46 -19.11 9.07
N ALA A 163 -4.67 -18.60 9.35
CA ALA A 163 -5.54 -19.15 10.39
C ALA A 163 -5.90 -20.62 10.10
N ASN A 164 -6.24 -20.95 8.85
CA ASN A 164 -6.47 -22.32 8.40
C ASN A 164 -5.25 -23.22 8.65
N TYR A 165 -4.06 -22.79 8.22
CA TYR A 165 -2.85 -23.61 8.41
C TYR A 165 -2.38 -23.71 9.86
N VAL A 166 -2.62 -22.70 10.70
CA VAL A 166 -2.37 -22.79 12.15
C VAL A 166 -3.24 -23.89 12.74
N TYR A 167 -4.53 -23.89 12.41
CA TYR A 167 -5.46 -24.93 12.86
C TYR A 167 -5.00 -26.32 12.42
N VAL A 168 -4.70 -26.50 11.13
CA VAL A 168 -4.24 -27.78 10.57
C VAL A 168 -2.95 -28.27 11.24
N VAL A 169 -1.97 -27.38 11.48
CA VAL A 169 -0.72 -27.75 12.17
C VAL A 169 -0.99 -28.20 13.60
N ILE A 170 -1.85 -27.51 14.34
CA ILE A 170 -2.23 -27.89 15.71
C ILE A 170 -2.94 -29.26 15.70
N ASP A 171 -3.87 -29.46 14.77
CA ASP A 171 -4.62 -30.71 14.65
C ASP A 171 -3.72 -31.90 14.32
N ILE A 172 -2.80 -31.74 13.36
CA ILE A 172 -1.81 -32.78 13.02
C ILE A 172 -0.94 -33.10 14.23
N LEU A 173 -0.42 -32.08 14.93
CA LEU A 173 0.43 -32.29 16.10
C LEU A 173 -0.31 -32.97 17.27
N ALA A 174 -1.63 -32.82 17.34
CA ALA A 174 -2.45 -33.43 18.38
C ALA A 174 -2.88 -34.86 18.04
N ASN A 175 -3.19 -35.15 16.77
CA ASN A 175 -3.94 -36.34 16.38
C ASN A 175 -3.21 -37.27 15.38
N ILE A 176 -2.13 -36.81 14.75
CA ILE A 176 -1.50 -37.46 13.58
C ILE A 176 0.03 -37.55 13.79
N PRO A 177 0.75 -38.52 13.18
CA PRO A 177 2.22 -38.53 13.21
C PRO A 177 2.82 -37.19 12.73
N GLY A 178 3.81 -36.68 13.47
CA GLY A 178 4.41 -35.38 13.20
C GLY A 178 5.10 -35.24 11.82
N GLU A 179 5.37 -36.33 11.11
CA GLU A 179 5.96 -36.29 9.76
C GLU A 179 5.07 -35.57 8.73
N PHE A 180 3.76 -35.53 8.95
CA PHE A 180 2.82 -34.85 8.07
C PHE A 180 2.78 -33.32 8.27
N VAL A 181 3.41 -32.79 9.33
CA VAL A 181 3.37 -31.36 9.67
C VAL A 181 4.22 -30.48 8.75
N VAL A 182 5.22 -31.07 8.09
CA VAL A 182 6.25 -30.32 7.37
C VAL A 182 5.66 -29.47 6.25
N LEU A 183 4.78 -30.04 5.43
CA LEU A 183 4.23 -29.36 4.26
C LEU A 183 3.22 -28.25 4.66
N PRO A 184 2.27 -28.47 5.59
CA PRO A 184 1.44 -27.40 6.15
C PRO A 184 2.24 -26.30 6.86
N ALA A 185 3.32 -26.64 7.57
CA ALA A 185 4.18 -25.65 8.21
C ALA A 185 4.91 -24.76 7.19
N ILE A 186 5.39 -25.33 6.08
CA ILE A 186 5.96 -24.56 4.97
C ILE A 186 4.90 -23.64 4.37
N ALA A 187 3.69 -24.14 4.11
CA ALA A 187 2.58 -23.35 3.58
C ALA A 187 2.24 -22.17 4.52
N LEU A 188 2.15 -22.44 5.82
CA LEU A 188 1.92 -21.43 6.86
C LEU A 188 2.97 -20.32 6.80
N LEU A 189 4.26 -20.67 6.71
CA LEU A 189 5.34 -19.69 6.64
C LEU A 189 5.27 -18.85 5.35
N LEU A 190 4.99 -19.47 4.20
CA LEU A 190 4.87 -18.76 2.93
C LEU A 190 3.68 -17.78 2.93
N TRP A 191 2.54 -18.16 3.50
CA TRP A 191 1.37 -17.28 3.65
C TRP A 191 1.62 -16.16 4.66
N LEU A 192 2.28 -16.46 5.78
CA LEU A 192 2.61 -15.49 6.81
C LEU A 192 3.59 -14.43 6.29
N VAL A 193 4.68 -14.85 5.64
CA VAL A 193 5.71 -13.93 5.11
C VAL A 193 5.13 -13.06 4.00
N SER A 194 4.39 -13.65 3.05
CA SER A 194 3.75 -12.90 1.97
C SER A 194 2.71 -11.90 2.50
N GLY A 195 1.88 -12.32 3.46
CA GLY A 195 0.91 -11.45 4.13
C GLY A 195 1.57 -10.30 4.90
N LEU A 196 2.63 -10.58 5.66
CA LEU A 196 3.35 -9.57 6.44
C LEU A 196 4.00 -8.52 5.55
N VAL A 197 4.62 -8.93 4.43
CA VAL A 197 5.20 -7.99 3.45
C VAL A 197 4.09 -7.17 2.78
N ALA A 198 2.96 -7.78 2.45
CA ALA A 198 1.79 -7.07 1.94
C ALA A 198 1.20 -6.08 2.98
N ALA A 199 1.40 -6.31 4.28
CA ALA A 199 0.97 -5.41 5.35
C ALA A 199 1.89 -4.20 5.56
N LEU A 200 3.07 -4.14 4.94
CA LEU A 200 4.03 -3.07 5.19
C LEU A 200 3.53 -1.68 4.67
N PRO A 201 3.65 -0.60 5.46
CA PRO A 201 3.25 0.75 5.06
C PRO A 201 3.89 1.29 3.76
N PRO A 202 5.18 1.01 3.46
CA PRO A 202 5.81 1.41 2.20
C PRO A 202 5.04 1.00 0.94
N VAL A 203 4.43 -0.20 0.92
CA VAL A 203 3.62 -0.67 -0.21
C VAL A 203 2.41 0.24 -0.41
N GLY A 204 1.81 0.71 0.67
CA GLY A 204 0.64 1.60 0.64
C GLY A 204 1.00 3.02 0.22
N ARG A 205 2.16 3.51 0.62
CA ARG A 205 2.68 4.81 0.15
C ARG A 205 3.03 4.79 -1.34
N ALA A 206 3.56 3.67 -1.85
CA ALA A 206 3.86 3.50 -3.27
C ALA A 206 2.60 3.51 -4.17
N MET A 207 1.46 3.09 -3.62
CA MET A 207 0.20 2.99 -4.37
C MET A 207 -0.65 4.26 -4.37
N ARG A 208 -0.48 5.19 -3.43
CA ARG A 208 -1.31 6.42 -3.37
C ARG A 208 -1.03 7.42 -4.49
N GLY A 209 -0.07 7.13 -5.37
CA GLY A 209 0.49 8.10 -6.31
C GLY A 209 1.17 9.23 -5.54
N ALA A 210 2.19 9.84 -6.12
CA ALA A 210 2.48 11.20 -5.70
C ALA A 210 1.26 12.00 -6.14
N LYS A 211 0.31 12.31 -5.23
CA LYS A 211 -0.69 13.34 -5.51
C LYS A 211 0.13 14.50 -6.06
N PRO A 212 -0.14 14.97 -7.30
CA PRO A 212 0.47 16.18 -7.78
C PRO A 212 0.27 17.17 -6.65
N ARG A 213 1.35 17.66 -6.05
CA ARG A 213 1.23 18.84 -5.21
C ARG A 213 0.69 19.85 -6.19
N THR A 214 -0.63 20.08 -6.15
CA THR A 214 -1.22 21.28 -6.73
C THR A 214 -0.29 22.37 -6.23
N PRO A 215 0.43 23.08 -7.13
CA PRO A 215 1.33 24.13 -6.73
C PRO A 215 0.53 24.95 -5.74
N GLY A 216 0.96 24.98 -4.48
CA GLY A 216 0.24 25.76 -3.49
C GLY A 216 0.09 27.12 -4.14
N HIS A 217 -1.15 27.59 -4.31
CA HIS A 217 -1.38 28.97 -4.71
C HIS A 217 -0.47 29.75 -3.79
N GLN A 218 0.62 30.31 -4.34
CA GLN A 218 1.39 31.29 -3.63
C GLN A 218 0.35 32.35 -3.36
N VAL A 219 -0.18 32.35 -2.15
CA VAL A 219 -0.98 33.45 -1.64
C VAL A 219 0.00 34.60 -1.75
N ALA A 220 -0.14 35.38 -2.82
CA ALA A 220 0.68 36.54 -3.05
C ALA A 220 0.62 37.32 -1.75
N GLY A 221 1.76 37.42 -1.06
CA GLY A 221 1.84 38.19 0.16
C GLY A 221 1.31 39.61 -0.13
N PRO A 222 0.71 40.27 0.86
CA PRO A 222 0.26 41.65 0.68
C PRO A 222 1.40 42.48 0.09
N PRO A 223 1.13 43.35 -0.91
CA PRO A 223 2.16 44.13 -1.57
C PRO A 223 2.93 44.94 -0.51
N PRO A 224 4.27 45.04 -0.64
CA PRO A 224 5.06 45.81 0.31
C PRO A 224 4.55 47.26 0.34
N PRO A 225 4.46 47.89 1.53
CA PRO A 225 4.01 49.27 1.64
C PRO A 225 4.91 50.16 0.78
N GLN A 226 4.32 50.83 -0.20
CA GLN A 226 5.02 51.81 -1.00
C GLN A 226 5.42 52.95 -0.06
N GLY A 227 6.70 52.99 0.29
CA GLY A 227 7.30 54.05 1.08
C GLY A 227 7.02 55.39 0.41
N GLN A 228 6.19 56.17 1.08
CA GLN A 228 5.86 57.56 0.76
C GLN A 228 7.12 58.39 1.05
N TRP A 229 7.93 58.63 0.01
CA TRP A 229 9.03 59.58 0.10
C TRP A 229 8.44 61.00 0.03
N GLY A 230 8.56 61.71 1.15
CA GLY A 230 8.32 63.15 1.26
C GLY A 230 9.63 63.88 1.53
#